data_AF-A0A1M7T3P5-F1
#
_entry.id   AF-A0A1M7T3P5-F1
#
_cell.length_a   1.000
_cell.length_b   1.000
_cell.length_c   1.000
_cell.angle_alpha   90.00
_cell.angle_beta   90.00
_cell.angle_gamma   90.00
#
_symmetry.space_group_name_H-M   'P 1'
#
loop_
_entity.id
_entity.type
_entity.pdbx_description
1 polymer ?
#
loop_
_entity_poly.entity_id
_entity_poly.type
_entity_poly.pdbx_seq_one_letter_code
_entity_poly.pdbx_strand_id
1 'polypeptide(L)'
;KIERWHQTLKNRILLENYFLPGDLEAQIEAFVEHYNHQRYHEALSNVTPADAYLGRAASILNQRERIKRHTIEHRRLQHCKLAA
;
A
#
# COMPACT_ATOMS: atom_id res chain seq x y z
N LYS A 1 -7.43 13.59 -3.75
CA LYS A 1 -7.16 12.42 -2.87
C LYS A 1 -8.30 12.19 -1.88
N ILE A 2 -8.76 13.24 -1.19
CA ILE A 2 -9.88 13.17 -0.24
C ILE A 2 -11.20 12.66 -0.86
N GLU A 3 -11.52 13.09 -2.09
CA GLU A 3 -12.71 12.61 -2.82
C GLU A 3 -12.66 11.09 -3.06
N ARG A 4 -11.54 10.57 -3.56
CA ARG A 4 -11.33 9.13 -3.80
C ARG A 4 -11.34 8.33 -2.49
N TRP A 5 -10.82 8.90 -1.41
CA TRP A 5 -10.88 8.29 -0.08
C TRP A 5 -12.34 8.13 0.37
N HIS A 6 -13.13 9.22 0.34
CA HIS A 6 -14.55 9.18 0.69
C HIS A 6 -15.33 8.20 -0.20
N GLN A 7 -15.09 8.17 -1.50
CA GLN A 7 -15.74 7.21 -2.39
C GLN A 7 -15.41 5.76 -2.00
N THR A 8 -14.14 5.46 -1.68
CA THR A 8 -13.72 4.11 -1.28
C THR A 8 -14.35 3.69 0.04
N LEU A 9 -14.43 4.62 1.02
CA LEU A 9 -15.08 4.39 2.30
C LEU A 9 -16.55 4.02 2.11
N LYS A 10 -17.30 4.85 1.38
CA LYS A 10 -18.72 4.63 1.12
C LYS A 10 -18.96 3.30 0.40
N ASN A 11 -18.13 2.97 -0.59
CA ASN A 11 -18.24 1.73 -1.35
C ASN A 11 -17.87 0.46 -0.56
N ARG A 12 -17.31 0.56 0.66
CA ARG A 12 -16.97 -0.61 1.48
C ARG A 12 -17.80 -0.72 2.73
N ILE A 13 -18.05 0.40 3.41
CA ILE A 13 -18.73 0.41 4.70
C ILE A 13 -20.23 0.57 4.52
N LEU A 14 -20.69 1.50 3.68
CA LEU A 14 -22.12 1.78 3.54
C LEU A 14 -22.88 0.75 2.69
N LEU A 15 -22.28 -0.40 2.40
CA LEU A 15 -22.94 -1.51 1.72
C LEU A 15 -23.67 -2.44 2.71
N GLU A 16 -23.30 -2.42 3.99
CA GLU A 16 -23.85 -3.28 5.04
C GLU A 16 -24.81 -2.50 5.96
N ASN A 17 -25.78 -3.20 6.56
CA ASN A 17 -26.64 -2.63 7.59
C ASN A 17 -26.02 -2.84 8.98
N TYR A 18 -25.82 -1.73 9.70
CA TYR A 18 -25.28 -1.75 11.06
C TYR A 18 -26.41 -1.62 12.07
N PHE A 19 -26.65 -2.68 12.83
CA PHE A 19 -27.70 -2.72 13.84
C PHE A 19 -27.26 -2.11 15.18
N LEU A 20 -25.95 -2.05 15.42
CA LEU A 20 -25.34 -1.43 16.59
C LEU A 20 -24.37 -0.32 16.15
N PRO A 21 -24.41 0.87 16.78
CA PRO A 21 -23.47 1.95 16.46
C PRO A 21 -22.00 1.55 16.62
N GLY A 22 -21.67 0.75 17.64
CA GLY A 22 -20.30 0.28 17.88
C GLY A 22 -19.74 -0.59 16.75
N ASP A 23 -20.60 -1.34 16.05
CA ASP A 23 -20.16 -2.15 14.91
C ASP A 23 -19.74 -1.28 13.73
N LEU A 24 -20.49 -0.20 13.46
CA LEU A 24 -20.15 0.77 12.43
C LEU A 24 -18.83 1.48 12.76
N GLU A 25 -18.66 1.90 14.01
CA GLU A 25 -17.42 2.53 14.47
C GLU A 25 -16.21 1.60 14.29
N ALA A 26 -16.33 0.34 14.69
CA ALA A 26 -15.28 -0.66 14.51
C ALA A 26 -14.94 -0.91 13.03
N GLN A 27 -15.94 -0.95 12.15
CA GLN A 27 -15.69 -1.10 10.71
C GLN A 27 -15.02 0.13 10.09
N ILE A 28 -15.38 1.34 10.55
CA ILE A 28 -14.71 2.58 10.11
C ILE A 28 -13.25 2.57 10.55
N GLU A 29 -12.96 2.21 11.80
CA GLU A 29 -11.60 2.14 12.33
C GLU A 29 -10.77 1.12 11.54
N ALA A 30 -11.29 -0.09 11.34
CA ALA A 30 -10.63 -1.13 10.55
C ALA A 30 -10.34 -0.68 9.11
N PHE A 31 -11.28 0.04 8.48
CA PHE A 31 -11.07 0.60 7.15
C PHE A 31 -9.95 1.66 7.14
N VAL A 32 -9.96 2.58 8.10
CA VAL A 32 -8.96 3.66 8.21
C VAL A 32 -7.58 3.06 8.38
N GLU A 33 -7.43 2.11 9.30
CA GLU A 33 -6.17 1.41 9.56
C GLU A 33 -5.67 0.72 8.29
N HIS A 34 -6.52 -0.07 7.64
CA HIS A 34 -6.14 -0.76 6.41
C HIS A 34 -5.79 0.22 5.28
N TYR A 35 -6.59 1.25 5.04
CA TYR A 35 -6.39 2.19 3.93
C TYR A 35 -5.10 2.99 4.10
N ASN A 36 -4.81 3.45 5.32
CA ASN A 36 -3.71 4.37 5.60
C ASN A 36 -2.39 3.65 5.88
N HIS A 37 -2.42 2.47 6.51
CA HIS A 37 -1.20 1.82 7.00
C HIS A 37 -0.83 0.53 6.27
N GLN A 38 -1.78 -0.12 5.59
CA GLN A 38 -1.54 -1.44 4.99
C GLN A 38 -1.66 -1.43 3.46
N ARG A 39 -2.58 -0.63 2.92
CA ARG A 39 -2.84 -0.57 1.49
C ARG A 39 -1.80 0.28 0.77
N TYR A 40 -1.18 -0.29 -0.26
CA TYR A 40 -0.36 0.44 -1.21
C TYR A 40 -1.24 1.18 -2.23
N HIS A 41 -0.82 2.40 -2.60
CA HIS A 41 -1.55 3.21 -3.58
C HIS A 41 -0.66 3.53 -4.78
N GLU A 42 -1.12 3.19 -5.97
CA GLU A 42 -0.36 3.39 -7.22
C GLU A 42 -0.01 4.86 -7.47
N ALA A 43 -0.93 5.77 -7.18
CA ALA A 43 -0.71 7.21 -7.27
C ALA A 43 0.39 7.72 -6.31
N LEU A 44 0.80 6.91 -5.33
CA LEU A 44 1.91 7.16 -4.41
C LEU A 44 3.10 6.23 -4.71
N SER A 45 3.27 5.78 -5.95
CA SER A 45 4.33 4.83 -6.32
C SER A 45 4.33 3.56 -5.46
N ASN A 46 3.12 3.10 -5.08
CA ASN A 46 2.91 1.95 -4.21
C ASN A 46 3.55 2.09 -2.82
N VAL A 47 3.57 3.29 -2.23
CA VAL A 47 3.74 3.46 -0.78
C VAL A 47 2.39 3.61 -0.09
N THR A 48 2.36 3.40 1.23
CA THR A 48 1.15 3.60 2.02
C THR A 48 0.90 5.11 2.22
N PRO A 49 -0.34 5.56 2.46
CA PRO A 49 -0.62 6.96 2.73
C PRO A 49 0.08 7.45 3.99
N ALA A 50 0.19 6.61 5.04
CA ALA A 50 0.90 6.93 6.27
C ALA A 50 2.40 7.16 6.01
N ASP A 51 3.06 6.30 5.23
CA ASP A 51 4.48 6.47 4.89
C ASP A 51 4.74 7.73 4.06
N ALA A 52 3.82 8.06 3.15
CA ALA A 52 3.89 9.29 2.39
C ALA A 52 3.73 10.52 3.29
N TYR A 53 2.76 10.49 4.22
CA TYR A 53 2.51 11.57 5.16
C TYR A 53 3.68 11.79 6.12
N LEU A 54 4.27 10.69 6.63
CA LEU A 54 5.44 10.73 7.53
C LEU A 54 6.77 11.02 6.78
N GLY A 55 6.73 11.30 5.48
CA GLY A 55 7.93 11.62 4.68
C GLY A 55 8.88 10.43 4.42
N ARG A 56 8.47 9.20 4.73
CA ARG A 56 9.30 7.98 4.56
C ARG A 56 9.35 7.46 3.13
N ALA A 57 8.49 7.97 2.25
CA ALA A 57 8.32 7.48 0.87
C ALA A 57 9.64 7.40 0.10
N ALA A 58 10.47 8.44 0.12
CA ALA A 58 11.73 8.47 -0.62
C ALA A 58 12.69 7.35 -0.16
N SER A 59 12.82 7.15 1.15
CA SER A 59 13.67 6.09 1.70
C SER A 59 13.18 4.69 1.30
N ILE A 60 11.87 4.46 1.31
CA ILE A 60 11.27 3.18 0.90
C ILE A 60 11.55 2.91 -0.58
N LEU A 61 11.34 3.91 -1.44
CA LEU A 61 11.54 3.77 -2.88
C LEU A 61 13.01 3.53 -3.23
N ASN A 62 13.93 4.26 -2.60
CA ASN A 62 15.38 4.06 -2.79
C ASN A 62 15.80 2.64 -2.36
N GLN A 63 15.29 2.14 -1.24
CA GLN A 63 15.59 0.78 -0.80
C GLN A 63 15.06 -0.27 -1.79
N ARG A 64 13.85 -0.07 -2.32
CA ARG A 64 13.26 -0.98 -3.33
C ARG A 64 14.05 -0.99 -4.63
N GLU A 65 14.53 0.18 -5.09
CA GLU A 65 15.36 0.30 -6.30
C GLU A 65 16.65 -0.49 -6.15
N ARG A 66 17.35 -0.33 -5.03
CA ARG A 66 18.58 -1.09 -4.71
C ARG A 66 18.35 -2.60 -4.74
N ILE A 67 17.31 -3.08 -4.05
CA ILE A 67 16.97 -4.51 -4.02
C ILE A 67 16.66 -5.03 -5.42
N LYS A 68 15.89 -4.27 -6.21
CA LYS A 68 15.53 -4.64 -7.59
C LYS A 68 16.78 -4.77 -8.46
N ARG A 69 17.71 -3.81 -8.38
CA ARG A 69 18.97 -3.83 -9.13
C ARG A 69 19.81 -5.06 -8.78
N HIS A 70 20.05 -5.32 -7.49
CA HIS A 70 20.80 -6.50 -7.06
C HIS A 70 20.16 -7.81 -7.50
N THR A 71 18.82 -7.89 -7.44
CA THR A 71 18.09 -9.08 -7.89
C THR A 71 18.26 -9.32 -9.39
N ILE A 72 18.24 -8.26 -10.21
CA ILE A 72 18.46 -8.37 -11.66
C ILE A 72 19.89 -8.78 -11.98
N GLU A 73 20.88 -8.19 -11.32
CA GLU A 73 22.29 -8.54 -11.48
C GLU A 73 22.54 -10.01 -11.14
N HIS A 74 21.99 -10.49 -10.02
CA HIS A 74 22.12 -11.87 -9.60
C HIS A 74 21.53 -12.84 -10.63
N ARG A 75 20.32 -12.55 -11.16
CA ARG A 75 19.71 -13.35 -12.21
C ARG A 75 20.56 -13.39 -13.49
N ARG A 76 21.12 -12.24 -13.90
CA ARG A 76 22.02 -12.18 -15.07
C ARG A 76 23.25 -13.07 -14.89
N LEU A 77 23.88 -13.02 -13.72
CA LEU A 77 25.04 -13.86 -13.41
C LEU A 77 24.70 -15.36 -13.45
N GLN A 78 23.56 -15.76 -12.89
CA GLN A 78 23.09 -17.15 -12.96
C GLN A 78 22.85 -17.59 -14.40
N HIS A 79 22.19 -16.76 -15.23
CA HIS A 79 21.96 -17.08 -16.64
C HIS A 79 23.27 -17.21 -17.43
N CYS A 80 24.24 -16.30 -17.22
CA CYS A 80 25.56 -16.41 -17.86
C CYS A 80 26.30 -17.69 -17.48
N LYS A 81 26.22 -18.13 -16.21
CA LYS A 81 26.83 -19.39 -15.76
C LYS A 81 26.18 -20.63 -16.37
N LEU A 82 24.88 -20.60 -16.62
CA LEU A 82 24.16 -21.72 -17.24
C LEU A 82 24.38 -21.81 -18.76
N ALA A 83 24.76 -20.70 -19.40
CA ALA A 83 25.01 -20.62 -20.84
C ALA A 83 26.48 -20.90 -21.23
N ALA A 84 27.38 -21.00 -20.25
CA ALA A 84 28.80 -21.35 -20.41
C ALA A 84 29.01 -22.85 -20.18
#